data_AF-A0AAE3EJ30-F1
#
_entry.id   AF-A0AAE3EJ30-F1
#
_cell.length_a   1.000
_cell.length_b   1.000
_cell.length_c   1.000
_cell.angle_alpha   90.00
_cell.angle_beta   90.00
_cell.angle_gamma   90.00
#
_symmetry.space_group_name_H-M   'P 1'
#
loop_
_entity.id
_entity.type
_entity.pdbx_description
1 polymer ?
#
loop_
_entity_poly.entity_id
_entity_poly.type
_entity_poly.pdbx_seq_one_letter_code
_entity_poly.pdbx_strand_id
1 'polypeptide(L)'
;MTQNRKNPEMIVPTSQTAATKKTLEGKLSFVNDEPAIKSGTTVYILDFPNFYYYAYNNDIRAGSTLKLEGYEFSSTNANGQPYFSVTKATIKGKTYEFSGFDRGMMGGYQGGMMNGNRGGMMGGGKNR
;
A
#
# COMPACT_ATOMS: atom_id res chain seq x y z
N MET A 1 29.64 -48.31 -2.70
CA MET A 1 28.79 -47.58 -1.72
C MET A 1 28.85 -46.11 -2.08
N THR A 2 27.90 -45.61 -2.87
CA THR A 2 27.91 -44.23 -3.38
C THR A 2 26.98 -43.39 -2.52
N GLN A 3 27.53 -42.43 -1.79
CA GLN A 3 26.77 -41.53 -0.91
C GLN A 3 25.95 -40.54 -1.75
N ASN A 4 24.63 -40.70 -1.72
CA ASN A 4 23.67 -39.69 -2.18
C ASN A 4 23.83 -38.42 -1.32
N ARG A 5 24.46 -37.38 -1.86
CA ARG A 5 24.38 -36.03 -1.29
C ARG A 5 23.00 -35.47 -1.62
N LYS A 6 22.08 -35.53 -0.67
CA LYS A 6 20.84 -34.74 -0.69
C LYS A 6 21.23 -33.26 -0.73
N ASN A 7 20.92 -32.59 -1.83
CA ASN A 7 20.86 -31.13 -1.88
C ASN A 7 19.91 -30.64 -0.78
N PRO A 8 20.28 -29.67 0.07
CA PRO A 8 19.29 -29.01 0.90
C PRO A 8 18.39 -28.19 -0.04
N GLU A 9 17.12 -28.59 -0.14
CA GLU A 9 16.09 -27.78 -0.75
C GLU A 9 16.14 -26.39 -0.10
N MET A 10 16.51 -25.37 -0.87
CA MET A 10 16.33 -24.00 -0.45
C MET A 10 14.83 -23.78 -0.27
N ILE A 11 14.37 -23.81 0.99
CA ILE A 11 13.06 -23.33 1.37
C ILE A 11 13.10 -21.82 1.12
N VAL A 12 12.58 -21.38 -0.03
CA VAL A 12 12.26 -19.98 -0.25
C VAL A 12 10.89 -19.78 0.41
N PRO A 13 10.75 -19.05 1.53
CA PRO A 13 9.43 -18.71 2.02
C PRO A 13 8.85 -17.59 1.13
N THR A 14 8.31 -17.94 -0.05
CA THR A 14 7.41 -17.03 -0.79
C THR A 14 5.97 -17.32 -0.37
N SER A 15 5.63 -16.93 0.85
CA SER A 15 4.24 -16.67 1.21
C SER A 15 4.21 -15.31 1.87
N GLN A 16 4.30 -14.28 1.02
CA GLN A 16 3.85 -12.95 1.37
C GLN A 16 2.38 -13.09 1.75
N THR A 17 2.09 -13.08 3.05
CA THR A 17 0.74 -13.23 3.57
C THR A 17 -0.14 -12.18 2.90
N ALA A 18 -1.17 -12.63 2.16
CA ALA A 18 -2.03 -11.74 1.41
C ALA A 18 -2.71 -10.74 2.37
N ALA A 19 -2.70 -9.47 1.99
CA ALA A 19 -3.39 -8.43 2.75
C ALA A 19 -4.89 -8.74 2.77
N THR A 20 -5.52 -8.74 3.94
CA THR A 20 -6.92 -9.16 4.08
C THR A 20 -7.83 -7.94 3.99
N LYS A 21 -8.73 -7.90 3.00
CA LYS A 21 -9.71 -6.82 2.87
C LYS A 21 -10.66 -6.81 4.07
N LYS A 22 -10.78 -5.66 4.75
CA LYS A 22 -11.69 -5.48 5.89
C LYS A 22 -12.37 -4.12 5.84
N THR A 23 -13.54 -4.05 6.49
CA THR A 23 -14.19 -2.79 6.86
C THR A 23 -14.05 -2.62 8.36
N LEU A 24 -13.51 -1.48 8.78
CA LEU A 24 -13.34 -1.11 10.18
C LEU A 24 -14.28 0.05 10.50
N GLU A 25 -14.99 -0.06 11.62
CA GLU A 25 -15.76 1.04 12.18
C GLU A 25 -15.33 1.25 13.62
N GLY A 26 -14.95 2.48 13.95
CA GLY A 26 -14.32 2.72 15.24
C GLY A 26 -14.00 4.18 15.49
N LYS A 27 -13.36 4.41 16.64
CA LYS A 27 -12.91 5.74 17.05
C LYS A 27 -11.47 5.97 16.64
N LEU A 28 -11.20 7.15 16.09
CA LEU A 28 -9.85 7.63 15.84
C LEU A 28 -9.10 7.82 17.17
N SER A 29 -7.86 7.40 17.19
CA SER A 29 -6.89 7.55 18.27
C SER A 29 -5.51 7.82 17.65
N PHE A 30 -4.53 8.14 18.49
CA PHE A 30 -3.15 8.29 18.06
C PHE A 30 -2.27 7.38 18.92
N VAL A 31 -1.36 6.66 18.27
CA VAL A 31 -0.37 5.81 18.92
C VAL A 31 0.99 6.27 18.43
N ASN A 32 1.84 6.79 19.34
CA ASN A 32 3.14 7.36 18.98
C ASN A 32 3.04 8.38 17.82
N ASP A 33 2.07 9.29 17.90
CA ASP A 33 1.76 10.29 16.86
C ASP A 33 1.32 9.73 15.49
N GLU A 34 1.11 8.41 15.36
CA GLU A 34 0.52 7.79 14.18
C GLU A 34 -1.01 7.69 14.31
N PRO A 35 -1.78 8.00 13.26
CA PRO A 35 -3.23 7.84 13.28
C PRO A 35 -3.59 6.36 13.41
N ALA A 36 -4.50 6.06 14.34
CA ALA A 36 -4.92 4.69 14.61
C ALA A 36 -6.44 4.61 14.79
N ILE A 37 -7.06 3.51 14.37
CA ILE A 37 -8.48 3.25 14.64
C ILE A 37 -8.64 2.14 15.67
N LYS A 38 -9.42 2.40 16.71
CA LYS A 38 -9.86 1.38 17.66
C LYS A 38 -11.18 0.78 17.17
N SER A 39 -11.11 -0.43 16.63
CA SER A 39 -12.26 -1.20 16.13
C SER A 39 -12.48 -2.39 17.06
N GLY A 40 -13.49 -2.31 17.92
CA GLY A 40 -13.70 -3.29 18.99
C GLY A 40 -12.55 -3.29 20.00
N THR A 41 -11.90 -4.45 20.15
CA THR A 41 -10.74 -4.65 21.06
C THR A 41 -9.39 -4.38 20.39
N THR A 42 -9.34 -4.31 19.06
CA THR A 42 -8.09 -4.16 18.30
C THR A 42 -7.82 -2.69 17.94
N VAL A 43 -6.55 -2.29 18.04
CA VAL A 43 -6.07 -0.98 17.59
C VAL A 43 -5.23 -1.18 16.34
N TYR A 44 -5.64 -0.56 15.25
CA TYR A 44 -4.99 -0.63 13.95
C TYR A 44 -4.25 0.67 13.66
N ILE A 45 -2.98 0.59 13.29
CA ILE A 45 -2.24 1.74 12.76
C ILE A 45 -2.68 1.99 11.32
N LEU A 46 -3.06 3.22 11.00
CA LEU A 46 -3.62 3.57 9.70
C LEU A 46 -2.52 4.00 8.74
N ASP A 47 -2.33 3.22 7.67
CA ASP A 47 -1.71 3.72 6.44
C ASP A 47 -2.80 4.42 5.62
N PHE A 48 -3.03 5.69 5.94
CA PHE A 48 -4.05 6.54 5.32
C PHE A 48 -3.34 7.68 4.55
N PRO A 49 -3.33 7.61 3.21
CA PRO A 49 -2.78 8.67 2.35
C PRO A 49 -3.37 10.05 2.65
N ASN A 50 -2.51 11.05 2.83
CA ASN A 50 -2.91 12.45 3.10
C ASN A 50 -3.85 12.60 4.31
N PHE A 51 -3.74 11.72 5.31
CA PHE A 51 -4.62 11.73 6.49
C PHE A 51 -4.81 13.13 7.09
N TYR A 52 -3.73 13.85 7.37
CA TYR A 52 -3.79 15.16 8.03
C TYR A 52 -4.53 16.23 7.21
N TYR A 53 -4.45 16.16 5.87
CA TYR A 53 -5.22 17.03 4.99
C TYR A 53 -6.73 16.76 5.11
N TYR A 54 -7.14 15.50 5.07
CA TYR A 54 -8.56 15.13 5.24
C TYR A 54 -9.04 15.39 6.66
N ALA A 55 -8.19 15.18 7.66
CA ALA A 55 -8.51 15.44 9.06
C ALA A 55 -8.78 16.92 9.32
N TYR A 56 -7.92 17.80 8.80
CA TYR A 56 -8.12 19.25 8.91
C TYR A 56 -9.40 19.72 8.19
N ASN A 57 -9.57 19.34 6.92
CA ASN A 57 -10.69 19.81 6.10
C ASN A 57 -12.06 19.26 6.52
N ASN A 58 -12.10 18.12 7.21
CA ASN A 58 -13.34 17.51 7.66
C ASN A 58 -13.51 17.58 9.18
N ASP A 59 -12.63 18.30 9.89
CA ASP A 59 -12.65 18.43 11.34
C ASP A 59 -12.73 17.05 12.02
N ILE A 60 -11.80 16.16 11.62
CA ILE A 60 -11.58 14.85 12.22
C ILE A 60 -10.53 15.03 13.32
N ARG A 61 -10.85 14.56 14.52
CA ARG A 61 -9.99 14.66 15.71
C ARG A 61 -9.99 13.34 16.47
N ALA A 62 -9.09 13.19 17.43
CA ALA A 62 -9.12 12.05 18.34
C ALA A 62 -10.54 11.87 18.93
N GLY A 63 -11.04 10.65 18.92
CA GLY A 63 -12.39 10.30 19.33
C GLY A 63 -13.46 10.35 18.23
N SER A 64 -13.16 10.93 17.04
CA SER A 64 -14.10 10.92 15.92
C SER A 64 -14.40 9.49 15.45
N THR A 65 -15.67 9.21 15.16
CA THR A 65 -16.08 7.93 14.57
C THR A 65 -15.79 7.94 13.07
N LEU A 66 -15.11 6.90 12.60
CA LEU A 66 -14.75 6.71 11.19
C LEU A 66 -15.20 5.32 10.74
N LYS A 67 -15.65 5.23 9.48
CA LYS A 67 -15.85 3.96 8.80
C LYS A 67 -14.86 3.87 7.63
N LEU A 68 -13.96 2.91 7.71
CA LEU A 68 -12.83 2.74 6.80
C LEU A 68 -12.95 1.38 6.10
N GLU A 69 -12.68 1.33 4.81
CA GLU A 69 -12.49 0.09 4.06
C GLU A 69 -11.07 0.07 3.51
N GLY A 70 -10.48 -1.12 3.48
CA GLY A 70 -9.07 -1.25 3.19
C GLY A 70 -8.55 -2.65 3.40
N TYR A 71 -7.23 -2.76 3.55
CA TYR A 71 -6.53 -4.02 3.71
C TYR A 71 -5.71 -4.03 5.00
N GLU A 72 -5.90 -5.07 5.81
CA GLU A 72 -5.04 -5.37 6.95
C GLU A 72 -3.77 -6.10 6.47
N PHE A 73 -2.61 -5.60 6.89
CA PHE A 73 -1.34 -6.27 6.67
C PHE A 73 -1.03 -7.24 7.81
N SER A 74 -0.28 -8.31 7.51
CA SER A 74 0.23 -9.23 8.53
C SER A 74 1.36 -8.64 9.37
N SER A 75 1.95 -7.52 8.92
CA SER A 75 2.97 -6.80 9.68
C SER A 75 2.36 -6.00 10.83
N THR A 76 3.11 -5.90 11.91
CA THR A 76 2.78 -5.08 13.08
C THR A 76 3.88 -4.07 13.35
N ASN A 77 3.56 -2.99 14.05
CA ASN A 77 4.57 -2.07 14.55
C ASN A 77 5.31 -2.66 15.76
N ALA A 78 6.26 -1.92 16.32
CA ALA A 78 7.06 -2.36 17.48
C ALA A 78 6.22 -2.71 18.73
N ASN A 79 4.98 -2.24 18.81
CA ASN A 79 4.05 -2.47 19.91
C ASN A 79 3.02 -3.59 19.59
N GLY A 80 3.19 -4.31 18.48
CA GLY A 80 2.32 -5.41 18.08
C GLY A 80 0.98 -4.97 17.47
N GLN A 81 0.81 -3.70 17.13
CA GLN A 81 -0.42 -3.21 16.47
C GLN A 81 -0.34 -3.46 14.95
N PRO A 82 -1.35 -4.09 14.34
CA PRO A 82 -1.38 -4.33 12.90
C PRO A 82 -1.56 -3.04 12.10
N TYR A 83 -0.96 -3.01 10.91
CA TYR A 83 -1.18 -1.94 9.95
C TYR A 83 -2.44 -2.19 9.11
N PHE A 84 -3.16 -1.11 8.80
CA PHE A 84 -4.34 -1.11 7.96
C PHE A 84 -4.24 -0.03 6.88
N SER A 85 -4.14 -0.45 5.62
CA SER A 85 -4.11 0.45 4.47
C SER A 85 -5.52 0.87 4.07
N VAL A 86 -5.82 2.16 4.19
CA VAL A 86 -7.15 2.71 3.92
C VAL A 86 -7.31 2.97 2.43
N THR A 87 -8.26 2.28 1.79
CA THR A 87 -8.64 2.54 0.39
C THR A 87 -9.91 3.36 0.25
N LYS A 88 -10.72 3.42 1.31
CA LYS A 88 -11.95 4.20 1.35
C LYS A 88 -12.24 4.66 2.77
N ALA A 89 -12.63 5.92 2.93
CA ALA A 89 -13.09 6.45 4.21
C ALA A 89 -14.45 7.12 4.05
N THR A 90 -15.38 6.78 4.92
CA THR A 90 -16.63 7.53 5.11
C THR A 90 -16.47 8.41 6.35
N ILE A 91 -16.47 9.72 6.14
CA ILE A 91 -16.27 10.74 7.17
C ILE A 91 -17.46 11.69 7.12
N LYS A 92 -18.23 11.78 8.23
CA LYS A 92 -19.42 12.67 8.31
C LYS A 92 -20.39 12.49 7.13
N GLY A 93 -20.57 11.26 6.66
CA GLY A 93 -21.44 10.92 5.51
C GLY A 93 -20.85 11.21 4.13
N LYS A 94 -19.65 11.80 4.03
CA LYS A 94 -18.90 11.95 2.79
C LYS A 94 -17.96 10.77 2.59
N THR A 95 -17.94 10.25 1.37
CA THR A 95 -17.11 9.12 0.99
C THR A 95 -15.91 9.61 0.19
N TYR A 96 -14.73 9.19 0.62
CA TYR A 96 -13.46 9.45 -0.03
C TYR A 96 -12.85 8.11 -0.44
N GLU A 97 -12.47 7.99 -1.70
CA GLU A 97 -11.75 6.83 -2.22
C GLU A 97 -10.29 7.20 -2.43
N PHE A 98 -9.41 6.35 -1.90
CA PHE A 98 -7.98 6.48 -2.01
C PHE A 98 -7.52 5.32 -2.89
N SER A 99 -7.52 5.56 -4.20
CA SER A 99 -6.84 4.70 -5.17
C SER A 99 -5.33 4.85 -4.97
N GLY A 100 -4.80 4.21 -3.93
CA GLY A 100 -3.39 4.24 -3.54
C GLY A 100 -2.74 2.86 -3.52
N PHE A 101 -3.54 1.79 -3.62
CA PHE A 101 -3.03 0.45 -3.89
C PHE A 101 -2.68 0.23 -5.37
N ASP A 102 -2.48 1.31 -6.14
CA ASP A 102 -1.65 1.33 -7.34
C ASP A 102 -0.15 1.36 -7.01
N ARG A 103 0.24 0.97 -5.78
CA ARG A 103 1.62 0.65 -5.39
C ARG A 103 2.13 -0.66 -6.04
N GLY A 104 1.68 -0.93 -7.27
CA GLY A 104 1.98 -2.12 -8.09
C GLY A 104 1.60 -2.01 -9.57
N MET A 105 0.94 -0.94 -10.05
CA MET A 105 0.57 -0.80 -11.47
C MET A 105 0.84 0.58 -12.10
N MET A 106 1.60 1.48 -11.45
CA MET A 106 2.57 2.29 -12.18
C MET A 106 3.85 1.45 -12.28
N GLY A 107 3.91 0.48 -13.19
CA GLY A 107 4.10 0.84 -14.59
C GLY A 107 5.50 1.42 -14.70
N GLY A 108 6.48 0.56 -14.96
CA GLY A 108 7.88 0.93 -14.97
C GLY A 108 8.13 2.20 -15.76
N TYR A 109 8.42 3.30 -15.05
CA TYR A 109 9.28 4.36 -15.56
C TYR A 109 10.76 3.97 -15.46
N GLN A 110 11.03 2.67 -15.59
CA GLN A 110 12.33 2.06 -15.80
C GLN A 110 12.14 1.01 -16.90
N GLY A 111 12.28 1.42 -18.16
CA GLY A 111 12.30 0.50 -19.31
C GLY A 111 11.41 0.85 -20.50
N GLY A 112 10.61 1.91 -20.41
CA GLY A 112 9.67 2.32 -21.47
C GLY A 112 10.06 3.55 -22.27
N MET A 113 11.33 3.98 -22.27
CA MET A 113 11.78 4.89 -23.32
C MET A 113 11.96 4.06 -24.57
N MET A 114 10.85 3.96 -25.30
CA MET A 114 10.80 3.94 -26.75
C MET A 114 12.19 4.12 -27.35
N ASN A 115 12.80 2.99 -27.71
CA ASN A 115 13.77 2.92 -28.78
C ASN A 115 13.02 3.39 -30.03
N GLY A 116 12.86 4.70 -30.12
CA GLY A 116 12.23 5.39 -31.22
C GLY A 116 13.07 5.11 -32.43
N ASN A 117 12.54 4.23 -33.27
CA ASN A 117 12.40 4.60 -34.67
C ASN A 117 13.72 4.98 -35.36
N ARG A 118 14.69 4.06 -35.38
CA ARG A 118 15.80 4.11 -36.35
C ARG A 118 16.01 2.78 -37.07
N GLY A 119 14.92 2.21 -37.55
CA GLY A 119 14.90 1.32 -38.71
C GLY A 119 14.17 2.04 -39.84
N GLY A 120 14.92 2.51 -40.85
CA GLY A 120 14.40 3.20 -42.03
C GLY A 120 15.42 4.22 -42.53
N MET A 121 16.34 3.83 -43.42
CA MET A 121 16.19 4.08 -44.86
C MET A 121 15.74 5.51 -45.18
N MET A 122 16.71 6.34 -45.59
CA MET A 122 16.65 7.59 -46.39
C MET A 122 17.82 8.45 -45.89
N GLY A 123 18.70 9.01 -46.68
CA GLY A 123 18.81 9.22 -48.11
C GLY A 123 20.13 10.00 -48.26
N GLY A 124 20.81 9.82 -49.39
CA GLY A 124 22.18 10.25 -49.58
C GLY A 124 22.44 11.76 -49.44
N GLY A 125 23.73 12.09 -49.49
CA GLY A 125 24.21 13.44 -49.77
C GLY A 125 25.01 14.06 -48.64
N LYS A 126 26.26 13.62 -48.47
CA LYS A 126 27.27 14.44 -47.79
C LYS A 126 28.42 14.71 -48.76
N ASN A 127 28.27 15.80 -49.51
CA ASN A 127 29.39 16.53 -50.08
C ASN A 127 30.15 17.20 -48.92
N ARG A 128 31.35 16.71 -48.63
CA ARG A 128 32.57 17.47 -48.29
C ARG A 128 33.62 16.52 -47.73
#